data_AF-A0A412B575-F1
#
_entry.id   AF-A0A412B575-F1
#
_cell.length_a   1.000
_cell.length_b   1.000
_cell.length_c   1.000
_cell.angle_alpha   90.00
_cell.angle_beta   90.00
_cell.angle_gamma   90.00
#
_symmetry.space_group_name_H-M   'P 1'
#
loop_
_entity.id
_entity.type
_entity.pdbx_description
1 polymer ?
#
loop_
_entity_poly.entity_id
_entity_poly.type
_entity_poly.pdbx_seq_one_letter_code
_entity_poly.pdbx_strand_id
1 'polypeptide(L)'
;MDDIFPFTKDAIQVNNIQGNRGDIIVDMKPFGYYKNNRWKFQDEVRFVLYVFPINPLLESSNPKMNSIVVQSLLNNKSLPFDYYDMKLKDDAFKNLEITLSPSATESQETIVRALVDKYAPKAKIKESSLGKVVRLK
;
A
#
# COMPACT_ATOMS: atom_id res chain seq x y z
N MET A 1 15.07 8.32 3.48
CA MET A 1 14.96 9.10 4.74
C MET A 1 15.21 8.19 5.91
N ASP A 2 15.85 8.62 6.99
CA ASP A 2 15.99 7.79 8.21
C ASP A 2 14.83 8.01 9.19
N ASP A 3 14.45 9.27 9.38
CA ASP A 3 13.25 9.68 10.08
C ASP A 3 12.23 10.26 9.10
N ILE A 4 10.99 9.76 9.16
CA ILE A 4 9.87 10.22 8.33
C ILE A 4 8.96 11.20 9.09
N PHE A 5 9.05 11.25 10.42
CA PHE A 5 8.16 12.04 11.27
C PHE A 5 8.12 13.53 10.88
N PRO A 6 9.25 14.22 10.58
CA PRO A 6 9.22 15.62 10.17
C PRO A 6 8.39 15.87 8.91
N PHE A 7 8.24 14.87 8.05
CA PHE A 7 7.52 14.97 6.78
C PHE A 7 6.05 14.54 6.87
N THR A 8 5.66 13.85 7.95
CA THR A 8 4.30 13.30 8.11
C THR A 8 3.55 13.89 9.30
N LYS A 9 4.24 14.57 10.23
CA LYS A 9 3.67 15.06 11.50
C LYS A 9 2.45 15.97 11.32
N ASP A 10 2.41 16.70 10.21
CA ASP A 10 1.34 17.66 9.90
C ASP A 10 0.41 17.15 8.79
N ALA A 11 0.51 15.86 8.39
CA ALA A 11 -0.28 15.28 7.30
C ALA A 11 -1.77 15.17 7.64
N ILE A 12 -2.11 15.06 8.92
CA ILE A 12 -3.49 15.09 9.41
C ILE A 12 -3.58 16.21 10.44
N GLN A 13 -4.43 17.19 10.18
CA GLN A 13 -4.69 18.30 11.10
C GLN A 13 -6.17 18.35 11.42
N VAL A 14 -6.49 18.49 12.70
CA VAL A 14 -7.85 18.67 13.18
C VAL A 14 -7.96 20.07 13.76
N ASN A 15 -8.82 20.88 13.16
CA ASN A 15 -9.04 22.28 13.51
C ASN A 15 -10.49 22.50 13.96
N ASN A 16 -10.75 23.65 14.60
CA ASN A 16 -12.10 24.12 14.94
C ASN A 16 -12.96 23.10 15.71
N ILE A 17 -12.38 22.41 16.68
CA ILE A 17 -13.09 21.39 17.48
C ILE A 17 -14.09 22.12 18.41
N GLN A 18 -15.38 21.99 18.11
CA GLN A 18 -16.49 22.49 18.93
C GLN A 18 -17.55 21.40 19.09
N GLY A 19 -17.64 20.81 20.28
CA GLY A 19 -18.52 19.66 20.53
C GLY A 19 -18.18 18.48 19.62
N ASN A 20 -19.18 17.93 18.92
CA ASN A 20 -19.02 16.81 17.95
C ASN A 20 -18.71 17.29 16.51
N ARG A 21 -18.22 18.52 16.34
CA ARG A 21 -17.83 19.07 15.03
C ARG A 21 -16.36 19.47 15.06
N GLY A 22 -15.64 19.14 13.99
CA GLY A 22 -14.26 19.54 13.76
C GLY A 22 -13.94 19.46 12.28
N ASP A 23 -13.06 20.34 11.82
CA ASP A 23 -12.56 20.35 10.45
C ASP A 23 -11.31 19.48 10.38
N ILE A 24 -11.27 18.52 9.47
CA ILE A 24 -10.09 17.69 9.24
C ILE A 24 -9.48 18.08 7.90
N ILE A 25 -8.20 18.46 7.92
CA ILE A 25 -7.37 18.65 6.73
C ILE A 25 -6.43 17.46 6.63
N VAL A 26 -6.48 16.77 5.50
CA VAL A 26 -5.62 15.62 5.21
C VAL A 26 -4.77 15.92 3.98
N ASP A 27 -3.47 16.07 4.16
CA ASP A 27 -2.52 16.02 3.06
C ASP A 27 -2.29 14.56 2.69
N MET A 28 -2.74 14.18 1.49
CA MET A 28 -2.63 12.81 1.00
C MET A 28 -1.23 12.45 0.51
N LYS A 29 -0.40 13.43 0.18
CA LYS A 29 0.90 13.17 -0.45
C LYS A 29 1.89 12.44 0.47
N PRO A 30 2.00 12.73 1.77
CA PRO A 30 2.97 12.06 2.65
C PRO A 30 2.72 10.56 2.84
N PHE A 31 1.47 10.08 2.68
CA PHE A 31 1.15 8.67 2.90
C PHE A 31 1.81 7.78 1.85
N GLY A 32 2.57 6.78 2.30
CA GLY A 32 3.22 5.79 1.43
C GLY A 32 4.33 6.35 0.51
N TYR A 33 4.60 7.67 0.56
CA TYR A 33 5.54 8.33 -0.35
C TYR A 33 7.00 8.17 0.08
N TYR A 34 7.27 8.28 1.38
CA TYR A 34 8.65 8.26 1.88
C TYR A 34 9.18 6.85 2.09
N LYS A 35 10.33 6.58 1.46
CA LYS A 35 11.07 5.34 1.62
C LYS A 35 12.18 5.49 2.66
N ASN A 36 12.20 4.58 3.63
CA ASN A 36 13.29 4.56 4.61
C ASN A 36 14.62 4.13 3.94
N ASN A 37 15.74 4.76 4.30
CA ASN A 37 17.03 4.48 3.65
C ASN A 37 17.48 3.03 3.82
N ARG A 38 17.05 2.35 4.89
CA ARG A 38 17.33 0.91 5.08
C ARG A 38 16.80 0.04 3.94
N TRP A 39 15.80 0.51 3.20
CA TRP A 39 15.21 -0.19 2.05
C TRP A 39 15.72 0.31 0.70
N LYS A 40 16.68 1.24 0.66
CA LYS A 40 17.15 1.91 -0.57
C LYS A 40 17.59 0.95 -1.69
N PHE A 41 18.05 -0.25 -1.33
CA PHE A 41 18.48 -1.28 -2.27
C PHE A 41 17.34 -1.92 -3.08
N GLN A 42 16.08 -1.83 -2.63
CA GLN A 42 14.94 -2.34 -3.38
C GLN A 42 14.56 -1.36 -4.48
N ASP A 43 14.42 -1.81 -5.71
CA ASP A 43 13.71 -1.04 -6.73
C ASP A 43 12.22 -1.38 -6.62
N GLU A 44 11.39 -0.40 -6.28
CA GLU A 44 9.98 -0.64 -5.99
C GLU A 44 9.10 0.52 -6.44
N VAL A 45 7.87 0.20 -6.81
CA VAL A 45 6.80 1.16 -7.03
C VAL A 45 5.76 0.96 -5.95
N ARG A 46 5.48 2.03 -5.18
CA ARG A 46 4.39 2.05 -4.20
C ARG A 46 3.21 2.82 -4.77
N PHE A 47 2.01 2.36 -4.44
CA PHE A 47 0.77 3.09 -4.68
C PHE A 47 -0.07 3.05 -3.41
N VAL A 48 -0.89 4.09 -3.22
CA VAL A 48 -1.84 4.18 -2.11
C VAL A 48 -3.24 4.19 -2.71
N LEU A 49 -4.09 3.30 -2.22
CA LEU A 49 -5.50 3.27 -2.58
C LEU A 49 -6.29 4.04 -1.52
N TYR A 50 -6.95 5.12 -1.95
CA TYR A 50 -7.85 5.88 -1.10
C TYR A 50 -9.29 5.44 -1.35
N VAL A 51 -9.95 4.98 -0.28
CA VAL A 51 -11.36 4.59 -0.31
C VAL A 51 -12.15 5.63 0.46
N PHE A 52 -13.13 6.25 -0.20
CA PHE A 52 -13.99 7.26 0.39
C PHE A 52 -15.44 6.76 0.47
N PRO A 53 -16.23 7.23 1.45
CA PRO A 53 -17.65 6.90 1.57
C PRO A 53 -18.54 7.55 0.50
N ILE A 54 -17.94 8.26 -0.45
CA ILE A 54 -18.56 9.02 -1.53
C ILE A 54 -17.68 8.90 -2.78
N ASN A 55 -18.24 9.17 -3.96
CA ASN A 55 -17.43 9.25 -5.18
C ASN A 55 -16.97 10.70 -5.42
N PRO A 56 -15.70 11.04 -5.14
CA PRO A 56 -15.22 12.43 -5.25
C PRO A 56 -15.22 12.95 -6.70
N LEU A 57 -15.20 12.06 -7.71
CA LEU A 57 -15.22 12.45 -9.11
C LEU A 57 -16.62 12.90 -9.56
N LEU A 58 -17.67 12.35 -8.94
CA LEU A 58 -19.06 12.68 -9.25
C LEU A 58 -19.64 13.74 -8.32
N GLU A 59 -19.14 13.80 -7.08
CA GLU A 59 -19.69 14.65 -6.02
C GLU A 59 -18.74 15.79 -5.58
N SER A 60 -17.77 16.16 -6.42
CA SER A 60 -16.81 17.24 -6.11
C SER A 60 -17.48 18.58 -5.78
N SER A 61 -18.69 18.81 -6.29
CA SER A 61 -19.48 20.03 -6.05
C SER A 61 -20.39 19.94 -4.81
N ASN A 62 -20.44 18.80 -4.12
CA ASN A 62 -21.30 18.60 -2.95
C ASN A 62 -20.70 19.35 -1.74
N PRO A 63 -21.32 20.42 -1.22
CA PRO A 63 -20.77 21.18 -0.10
C PRO A 63 -20.71 20.36 1.20
N LYS A 64 -21.41 19.23 1.28
CA LYS A 64 -21.41 18.32 2.43
C LYS A 64 -20.33 17.24 2.36
N MET A 65 -19.57 17.16 1.26
CA MET A 65 -18.54 16.13 1.04
C MET A 65 -17.63 15.93 2.26
N ASN A 66 -16.99 16.99 2.74
CA ASN A 66 -16.10 16.94 3.91
C ASN A 66 -16.81 16.40 5.15
N SER A 67 -18.05 16.87 5.41
CA SER A 67 -18.81 16.42 6.57
C SER A 67 -19.13 14.93 6.52
N ILE A 68 -19.42 14.37 5.34
CA ILE A 68 -19.71 12.94 5.16
C ILE A 68 -18.45 12.11 5.43
N VAL A 69 -17.30 12.54 4.91
CA VAL A 69 -16.01 11.86 5.13
C VAL A 69 -15.64 11.87 6.61
N VAL A 70 -15.66 13.04 7.25
CA VAL A 70 -15.32 13.20 8.67
C VAL A 70 -16.26 12.37 9.56
N GLN A 71 -17.58 12.44 9.32
CA GLN A 71 -18.54 11.65 10.09
C GLN A 71 -18.35 10.14 9.87
N SER A 72 -17.98 9.70 8.66
CA SER A 72 -17.70 8.29 8.41
C SER A 72 -16.47 7.81 9.18
N LEU A 73 -15.43 8.64 9.28
CA LEU A 73 -14.23 8.36 10.09
C LEU A 73 -14.54 8.34 11.59
N LEU A 74 -15.23 9.37 12.10
CA LEU A 74 -15.57 9.49 13.53
C LEU A 74 -16.49 8.37 14.01
N ASN A 75 -17.43 7.91 13.17
CA ASN A 75 -18.33 6.81 13.48
C ASN A 75 -17.73 5.43 13.16
N ASN A 76 -16.45 5.37 12.76
CA ASN A 76 -15.76 4.14 12.36
C ASN A 76 -16.59 3.29 11.38
N LYS A 77 -17.17 3.96 10.37
CA LYS A 77 -18.08 3.32 9.42
C LYS A 77 -17.34 2.24 8.63
N SER A 78 -17.84 1.02 8.68
CA SER A 78 -17.29 -0.10 7.91
C SER A 78 -17.39 0.14 6.40
N LEU A 79 -16.38 -0.34 5.68
CA LEU A 79 -16.45 -0.45 4.23
C LEU A 79 -17.51 -1.50 3.83
N PRO A 80 -18.20 -1.32 2.70
CA PRO A 80 -19.18 -2.31 2.22
C PRO A 80 -18.51 -3.52 1.55
N PHE A 81 -17.18 -3.64 1.66
CA PHE A 81 -16.38 -4.72 1.11
C PHE A 81 -15.16 -4.96 1.99
N ASP A 82 -14.68 -6.20 1.99
CA ASP A 82 -13.46 -6.61 2.69
C ASP A 82 -12.25 -6.69 1.74
N TYR A 83 -12.49 -6.80 0.43
CA TYR A 83 -11.47 -7.01 -0.58
C TYR A 83 -11.67 -6.05 -1.77
N TYR A 84 -10.54 -5.63 -2.37
CA TYR A 84 -10.53 -4.86 -3.61
C TYR A 84 -9.45 -5.43 -4.53
N ASP A 85 -9.88 -6.19 -5.54
CA ASP A 85 -8.97 -6.83 -6.50
C ASP A 85 -8.62 -5.89 -7.64
N MET A 86 -7.33 -5.54 -7.74
CA MET A 86 -6.86 -4.78 -8.89
C MET A 86 -6.65 -5.69 -10.09
N LYS A 87 -7.13 -5.27 -11.25
CA LYS A 87 -6.81 -5.95 -12.51
C LYS A 87 -5.33 -5.77 -12.83
N LEU A 88 -4.63 -6.88 -12.97
CA LEU A 88 -3.31 -6.91 -13.57
C LEU A 88 -3.44 -6.63 -15.07
N LYS A 89 -2.40 -6.06 -15.66
CA LYS A 89 -2.30 -5.98 -17.13
C LYS A 89 -2.21 -7.39 -17.70
N ASP A 90 -2.80 -7.61 -18.87
CA ASP A 90 -2.78 -8.91 -19.56
C ASP A 90 -1.36 -9.44 -19.80
N ASP A 91 -0.39 -8.53 -19.91
CA ASP A 91 1.02 -8.84 -20.15
C ASP A 91 1.92 -8.76 -18.91
N ALA A 92 1.34 -8.58 -17.72
CA ALA A 92 2.10 -8.45 -16.47
C ALA A 92 3.05 -9.63 -16.23
N PHE A 93 2.68 -10.83 -16.68
CA PHE A 93 3.49 -12.04 -16.47
C PHE A 93 4.62 -12.23 -17.50
N LYS A 94 4.68 -11.42 -18.57
CA LYS A 94 5.75 -11.54 -19.58
C LYS A 94 7.14 -11.27 -19.00
N ASN A 95 7.22 -10.38 -18.02
CA ASN A 95 8.47 -9.92 -17.39
C ASN A 95 8.45 -10.15 -15.87
N LEU A 96 7.66 -11.11 -15.39
CA LEU A 96 7.54 -11.38 -13.96
C LEU A 96 8.89 -11.84 -13.39
N GLU A 97 9.31 -11.20 -12.30
CA GLU A 97 10.46 -11.61 -11.52
C GLU A 97 10.01 -11.90 -10.09
N ILE A 98 10.42 -13.05 -9.56
CA ILE A 98 10.10 -13.53 -8.22
C ILE A 98 11.42 -13.64 -7.46
N THR A 99 11.56 -12.86 -6.40
CA THR A 99 12.70 -12.99 -5.48
C THR A 99 12.27 -13.80 -4.26
N LEU A 100 12.94 -14.92 -4.01
CA LEU A 100 12.69 -15.78 -2.85
C LEU A 100 13.18 -15.10 -1.57
N SER A 101 12.50 -15.37 -0.45
CA SER A 101 12.92 -14.86 0.86
C SER A 101 14.32 -15.38 1.23
N PRO A 102 15.14 -14.60 1.96
CA PRO A 102 16.39 -15.08 2.59
C PRO A 102 16.27 -16.39 3.37
N SER A 103 15.08 -16.67 3.90
CA SER A 103 14.76 -17.84 4.71
C SER A 103 13.93 -18.88 3.96
N ALA A 104 13.79 -18.75 2.64
CA ALA A 104 13.03 -19.71 1.85
C ALA A 104 13.69 -21.09 1.93
N THR A 105 12.89 -22.11 2.23
CA THR A 105 13.37 -23.50 2.23
C THR A 105 13.31 -24.09 0.83
N GLU A 106 14.06 -25.16 0.59
CA GLU A 106 14.02 -25.92 -0.67
C GLU A 106 12.60 -26.39 -1.03
N SER A 107 11.81 -26.79 -0.02
CA SER A 107 10.41 -27.18 -0.23
C SER A 107 9.55 -26.00 -0.69
N GLN A 108 9.76 -24.81 -0.14
CA GLN A 108 9.03 -23.60 -0.55
C GLN A 108 9.43 -23.17 -1.96
N GLU A 109 10.72 -23.22 -2.29
CA GLU A 109 11.22 -22.97 -3.64
C GLU A 109 10.59 -23.94 -4.65
N THR A 110 10.52 -25.24 -4.31
CA THR A 110 9.89 -26.25 -5.16
C THR A 110 8.43 -25.91 -5.47
N ILE A 111 7.67 -25.46 -4.46
CA ILE A 111 6.28 -25.02 -4.64
C ILE A 111 6.21 -23.82 -5.59
N VAL A 112 7.08 -22.82 -5.41
CA VAL A 112 7.13 -21.63 -6.28
C VAL A 112 7.43 -22.03 -7.72
N ARG A 113 8.41 -22.93 -7.94
CA ARG A 113 8.76 -23.44 -9.28
C ARG A 113 7.57 -24.13 -9.94
N ALA A 114 6.89 -25.02 -9.23
CA ALA A 114 5.71 -25.70 -9.77
C ALA A 114 4.58 -24.74 -10.17
N LEU A 115 4.37 -23.65 -9.41
CA LEU A 115 3.39 -22.61 -9.76
C LEU A 115 3.83 -21.81 -10.99
N VAL A 116 5.11 -21.44 -11.07
CA VAL A 116 5.68 -20.73 -12.23
C VAL A 116 5.55 -21.57 -13.49
N ASP A 117 5.88 -22.85 -13.44
CA ASP A 117 5.80 -23.76 -14.59
C ASP A 117 4.36 -23.87 -15.13
N LYS A 118 3.36 -23.78 -14.26
CA LYS A 118 1.95 -23.87 -14.65
C LYS A 118 1.36 -22.54 -15.13
N TYR A 119 1.67 -21.43 -14.46
CA TYR A 119 0.94 -20.17 -14.63
C TYR A 119 1.76 -19.03 -15.24
N ALA A 120 3.07 -19.04 -15.08
CA ALA A 120 3.95 -17.99 -15.60
C ALA A 120 5.29 -18.55 -16.09
N PRO A 121 5.35 -19.42 -17.12
CA PRO A 121 6.57 -20.18 -17.48
C PRO A 121 7.76 -19.32 -17.90
N LYS A 122 7.54 -18.02 -18.16
CA LYS A 122 8.57 -17.05 -18.53
C LYS A 122 9.12 -16.26 -17.33
N ALA A 123 8.54 -16.45 -16.14
CA ALA A 123 8.95 -15.74 -14.95
C ALA A 123 10.37 -16.16 -14.52
N LYS A 124 11.11 -15.21 -13.97
CA LYS A 124 12.46 -15.45 -13.44
C LYS A 124 12.40 -15.58 -11.93
N ILE A 125 12.90 -16.69 -11.40
CA ILE A 125 13.07 -16.87 -9.95
C ILE A 125 14.52 -16.53 -9.60
N LYS A 126 14.72 -15.72 -8.55
CA LYS A 126 16.03 -15.35 -8.03
C LYS A 126 16.08 -15.47 -6.52
N GLU A 127 17.27 -15.74 -5.99
CA GLU A 127 17.54 -15.67 -4.56
C GLU A 127 17.61 -14.22 -4.06
N SER A 128 17.21 -14.00 -2.82
CA SER A 128 17.39 -12.70 -2.18
C SER A 128 18.87 -12.40 -1.95
N SER A 129 19.29 -11.18 -2.29
CA SER A 129 20.59 -10.63 -1.95
C SER A 129 20.81 -10.54 -0.43
N LEU A 130 19.74 -10.59 0.37
CA LEU A 130 19.80 -10.58 1.84
C LEU A 130 20.02 -11.96 2.45
N GLY A 131 20.00 -13.05 1.67
CA GLY A 131 20.16 -14.44 2.14
C GLY A 131 21.38 -14.67 3.03
N LYS A 132 22.49 -13.98 2.72
CA LYS A 132 23.75 -14.08 3.48
C LYS A 132 23.90 -13.01 4.57
N VAL A 133 23.02 -12.00 4.57
CA VAL A 133 23.10 -10.82 5.45
C VAL A 133 22.15 -10.96 6.64
N VAL A 134 20.95 -11.49 6.41
CA VAL A 134 19.90 -11.60 7.41
C VAL A 134 19.70 -13.06 7.76
N ARG A 135 20.00 -13.43 9.01
CA ARG A 135 19.57 -14.71 9.58
C ARG A 135 18.30 -14.49 10.39
N LEU A 136 17.16 -14.79 9.79
CA LEU A 136 15.89 -14.85 10.51
C LEU A 136 15.95 -16.11 11.38
N LYS A 137 16.04 -15.92 12.70
CA LYS A 137 15.92 -16.99 13.70
C LYS A 137 14.46 -17.28 13.98
#